data_AF-A0A8H4U4T2-F1
#
_entry.id   AF-A0A8H4U4T2-F1
#
_cell.length_a   1.000
_cell.length_b   1.000
_cell.length_c   1.000
_cell.angle_alpha   90.00
_cell.angle_beta   90.00
_cell.angle_gamma   90.00
#
_symmetry.space_group_name_H-M   'P 1'
#
loop_
_entity.id
_entity.type
_entity.pdbx_description
1 polymer ?
#
loop_
_entity_poly.entity_id
_entity_poly.type
_entity_poly.pdbx_seq_one_letter_code
_entity_poly.pdbx_strand_id
1 'polypeptide(L)'
;MADSANLFGRDSSWIVVAPGPDTITTPSLTANLICRVVLGITANMVCLVPLKHLYRNGEFAAVVFILNIEMSNLNAVVSALIWRNDDTDNWWPGYGLCDLNSYTHNFSIALFVTCLLAIMRNLAQQVGLLRANPLSVREKRRRHL
;
A
#
# COMPACT_ATOMS: atom_id res chain seq x y z
N MET A 1 31.99 19.02 2.21
CA MET A 1 32.63 17.69 2.25
C MET A 1 33.12 17.50 3.66
N ALA A 2 32.34 16.84 4.52
CA ALA A 2 32.73 16.55 5.90
C ALA A 2 32.89 15.04 6.00
N ASP A 3 34.10 14.62 6.40
CA ASP A 3 34.54 13.23 6.47
C ASP A 3 33.69 12.42 7.46
N SER A 4 33.06 11.36 6.96
CA SER A 4 32.46 10.30 7.78
C SER A 4 33.59 9.46 8.39
N ALA A 5 33.99 9.77 9.63
CA ALA A 5 34.93 8.97 10.39
C ALA A 5 34.27 7.63 10.76
N ASN A 6 34.60 6.57 10.01
CA ASN A 6 34.18 5.20 10.28
C ASN A 6 34.96 4.65 11.48
N LEU A 7 34.38 4.73 12.69
CA LEU A 7 34.93 4.09 13.88
C LEU A 7 34.46 2.64 13.95
N PHE A 8 35.33 1.69 13.60
CA PHE A 8 35.07 0.27 13.76
C PHE A 8 35.18 -0.12 15.24
N GLY A 9 34.06 -0.57 15.83
CA GLY A 9 34.03 -1.21 17.13
C GLY A 9 34.74 -2.58 17.10
N ARG A 10 35.31 -2.98 18.25
CA ARG A 10 36.06 -4.23 18.44
C ARG A 10 35.22 -5.50 18.19
N ASP A 11 33.91 -5.35 18.27
CA ASP A 11 32.92 -6.30 17.77
C ASP A 11 32.29 -5.63 16.55
N SER A 12 32.19 -6.33 15.44
CA SER A 12 31.74 -5.87 14.10
C SER A 12 30.29 -5.32 14.03
N SER A 13 29.80 -4.74 15.12
CA SER A 13 28.72 -3.77 15.18
C SER A 13 29.07 -2.51 14.39
N TRP A 14 28.21 -2.19 13.42
CA TRP A 14 28.24 -0.93 12.69
C TRP A 14 27.57 0.13 13.58
N ILE A 15 28.35 1.07 14.10
CA ILE A 15 27.80 2.21 14.84
C ILE A 15 27.59 3.33 13.83
N VAL A 16 26.36 3.50 13.35
CA VAL A 16 25.99 4.74 12.67
C VAL A 16 25.90 5.83 13.73
N VAL A 17 26.90 6.69 13.74
CA VAL A 17 26.84 7.97 14.44
C VAL A 17 25.78 8.79 13.71
N ALA A 18 24.59 8.87 14.31
CA ALA A 18 23.56 9.79 13.86
C ALA A 18 24.15 11.21 13.89
N PRO A 19 23.92 12.03 12.85
CA PRO A 19 24.42 13.39 12.83
C PRO A 19 23.86 14.14 14.04
N GLY A 20 24.68 15.03 14.63
CA GLY A 20 24.41 15.67 15.90
C GLY A 20 23.07 16.43 15.97
N PRO A 21 22.68 16.91 17.17
CA PRO A 21 21.37 17.49 17.49
C PRO A 21 20.94 18.71 16.64
N ASP A 22 21.80 19.19 15.75
CA ASP A 22 21.62 20.41 14.97
C ASP A 22 21.03 20.13 13.57
N THR A 23 20.96 18.87 13.13
CA THR A 23 20.45 18.46 11.81
C THR A 23 19.14 17.68 11.91
N ILE A 24 18.13 18.33 12.49
CA ILE A 24 16.77 17.79 12.67
C ILE A 24 16.05 17.55 11.32
N THR A 25 16.48 18.21 10.25
CA THR A 25 15.89 18.08 8.91
C THR A 25 16.98 17.91 7.86
N THR A 26 16.96 16.77 7.16
CA THR A 26 17.78 16.54 5.97
C THR A 26 16.95 16.80 4.69
N PRO A 27 17.59 17.23 3.58
CA PRO A 27 16.88 17.47 2.32
C PRO A 27 16.23 16.19 1.77
N SER A 28 16.83 15.02 2.03
CA SER A 28 16.27 13.71 1.69
C SER A 28 15.00 13.40 2.46
N LEU A 29 14.95 13.69 3.76
CA LEU A 29 13.76 13.47 4.59
C LEU A 29 12.60 14.38 4.16
N THR A 30 12.91 15.66 3.87
CA THR A 30 11.92 16.62 3.38
C THR A 30 11.36 16.20 2.01
N ALA A 31 12.23 15.72 1.11
CA ALA A 31 11.79 15.18 -0.18
C ALA A 31 10.90 13.94 0.00
N ASN A 32 11.25 13.04 0.92
CA ASN A 32 10.46 11.84 1.20
C ASN A 32 9.05 12.19 1.70
N LEU A 33 8.94 13.12 2.65
CA LEU A 33 7.68 13.65 3.14
C LEU A 33 6.81 14.18 1.99
N ILE A 34 7.35 15.13 1.21
CA ILE A 34 6.59 15.79 0.14
C ILE A 34 6.12 14.77 -0.88
N CYS A 35 7.01 13.88 -1.32
CA CYS A 35 6.66 12.82 -2.27
C CYS A 35 5.57 11.91 -1.72
N ARG A 36 5.67 11.42 -0.49
CA ARG A 36 4.66 10.54 0.11
C ARG A 36 3.29 11.21 0.21
N VAL A 37 3.25 12.47 0.64
CA VAL A 37 1.99 13.21 0.80
C VAL A 37 1.36 13.53 -0.56
N VAL A 38 2.12 14.12 -1.49
CA VAL A 38 1.61 14.52 -2.80
C VAL A 38 1.21 13.31 -3.63
N LEU A 39 2.07 12.29 -3.72
CA LEU A 39 1.78 11.08 -4.48
C LEU A 39 0.66 10.27 -3.83
N GLY A 40 0.61 10.18 -2.49
CA GLY A 40 -0.45 9.47 -1.78
C GLY A 40 -1.83 10.08 -1.99
N ILE A 41 -1.94 11.42 -1.87
CA ILE A 41 -3.20 12.13 -2.14
C ILE A 41 -3.59 12.01 -3.61
N THR A 42 -2.65 12.21 -4.53
CA THR A 42 -2.92 12.12 -5.97
C THR A 42 -3.36 10.70 -6.36
N ALA A 43 -2.70 9.67 -5.82
CA ALA A 43 -3.07 8.28 -6.05
C ALA A 43 -4.50 7.99 -5.59
N ASN A 44 -4.87 8.41 -4.38
CA ASN A 44 -6.24 8.25 -3.87
C ASN A 44 -7.26 8.96 -4.78
N MET A 45 -6.99 10.20 -5.18
CA MET A 45 -7.88 10.94 -6.07
C MET A 45 -8.07 10.26 -7.43
N VAL A 46 -7.01 9.70 -8.01
CA VAL A 46 -7.06 8.95 -9.27
C VAL A 46 -7.84 7.63 -9.10
N CYS A 47 -7.69 6.95 -7.96
CA CYS A 47 -8.38 5.69 -7.65
C CYS A 47 -9.91 5.83 -7.44
N LEU A 48 -10.41 7.01 -7.09
CA LEU A 48 -11.86 7.26 -6.94
C LEU A 48 -12.64 7.06 -8.26
N VAL A 49 -12.03 7.37 -9.40
CA VAL A 49 -12.67 7.24 -10.72
C VAL A 49 -12.99 5.78 -11.05
N PRO A 50 -12.01 4.84 -11.07
CA PRO A 50 -12.28 3.43 -11.30
C PRO A 50 -13.13 2.82 -10.18
N LEU A 51 -12.99 3.27 -8.93
CA LEU A 51 -13.83 2.81 -7.82
C LEU A 51 -15.32 3.03 -8.11
N LYS A 52 -15.70 4.24 -8.55
CA LYS A 52 -17.08 4.57 -8.91
C LYS A 52 -17.59 3.71 -10.07
N HIS A 53 -16.72 3.43 -11.05
CA HIS A 53 -17.07 2.60 -12.20
C HIS A 53 -17.31 1.14 -11.80
N LEU A 54 -16.38 0.55 -11.03
CA LEU A 54 -16.45 -0.84 -10.58
C LEU A 54 -17.61 -1.06 -9.59
N TYR A 55 -17.88 -0.09 -8.73
CA TYR A 55 -19.02 -0.13 -7.83
C TYR A 55 -20.34 -0.18 -8.59
N ARG A 56 -20.48 0.61 -9.66
CA ARG A 56 -21.68 0.58 -10.50
C ARG A 56 -21.84 -0.72 -11.28
N ASN A 57 -20.73 -1.38 -11.61
CA ASN A 57 -20.73 -2.66 -12.32
C ASN A 57 -20.93 -3.88 -11.38
N GLY A 58 -20.95 -3.66 -10.06
CA GLY A 58 -21.16 -4.72 -9.06
C GLY A 58 -19.95 -5.63 -8.84
N GLU A 59 -18.75 -5.25 -9.28
CA GLU A 59 -17.53 -6.03 -9.09
C GLU A 59 -16.95 -5.85 -7.68
N PHE A 60 -17.58 -6.49 -6.69
CA PHE A 60 -17.24 -6.35 -5.27
C PHE A 60 -15.75 -6.59 -4.96
N ALA A 61 -15.14 -7.63 -5.55
CA ALA A 61 -13.73 -7.96 -5.32
C ALA A 61 -12.79 -6.82 -5.75
N ALA A 62 -13.07 -6.17 -6.88
CA ALA A 62 -12.27 -5.06 -7.39
C ALA A 62 -12.48 -3.78 -6.59
N VAL A 63 -13.70 -3.53 -6.11
CA VAL A 63 -14.00 -2.40 -5.21
C VAL A 63 -13.23 -2.54 -3.89
N VAL A 64 -13.30 -3.70 -3.25
CA VAL A 64 -12.61 -3.97 -1.98
C VAL A 64 -11.08 -3.91 -2.15
N PHE A 65 -10.57 -4.35 -3.30
CA PHE A 65 -9.15 -4.22 -3.64
C PHE A 65 -8.69 -2.76 -3.67
N ILE A 66 -9.42 -1.89 -4.38
CA ILE A 66 -9.06 -0.47 -4.48
C ILE A 66 -9.16 0.21 -3.12
N LEU A 67 -10.22 -0.05 -2.35
CA LEU A 67 -10.36 0.50 -1.00
C LEU A 67 -9.19 0.13 -0.07
N ASN A 68 -8.67 -1.09 -0.19
CA ASN A 68 -7.51 -1.52 0.60
C ASN A 68 -6.22 -0.77 0.21
N ILE A 69 -6.04 -0.47 -1.07
CA ILE A 69 -4.92 0.37 -1.54
C ILE A 69 -5.09 1.81 -1.06
N GLU A 70 -6.30 2.36 -1.11
CA GLU A 70 -6.57 3.71 -0.60
C GLU A 70 -6.28 3.82 0.90
N MET A 71 -6.72 2.84 1.70
CA MET A 71 -6.39 2.77 3.12
C MET A 71 -4.87 2.68 3.37
N SER A 72 -4.15 1.90 2.57
CA SER A 72 -2.69 1.79 2.68
C SER A 72 -1.98 3.11 2.36
N ASN A 73 -2.43 3.82 1.32
CA ASN A 73 -1.91 5.14 0.96
C ASN A 73 -2.21 6.18 2.04
N LEU A 74 -3.42 6.17 2.60
CA LEU A 74 -3.80 7.06 3.71
C LEU A 74 -2.91 6.82 4.93
N ASN A 75 -2.65 5.56 5.29
CA ASN A 75 -1.76 5.24 6.40
C ASN A 75 -0.34 5.77 6.14
N ALA A 76 0.18 5.64 4.91
CA ALA A 76 1.48 6.20 4.55
C ALA A 76 1.54 7.73 4.64
N VAL A 77 0.44 8.43 4.29
CA VAL A 77 0.33 9.89 4.43
C VAL A 77 0.29 10.28 5.92
N VAL A 78 -0.50 9.59 6.73
CA VAL A 78 -0.60 9.83 8.18
C VAL A 78 0.75 9.60 8.85
N SER A 79 1.43 8.49 8.56
CA SER A 79 2.76 8.23 9.11
C SER A 79 3.78 9.30 8.71
N ALA A 80 3.76 9.75 7.45
CA ALA A 80 4.67 10.81 7.00
C ALA A 80 4.40 12.16 7.71
N LEU A 81 3.14 12.47 8.04
CA LEU A 81 2.78 13.71 8.72
C LEU A 81 3.11 13.69 10.22
N ILE A 82 2.92 12.55 10.89
CA ILE A 82 3.22 12.40 12.32
C ILE A 82 4.74 12.41 12.55
N TRP A 83 5.49 11.65 11.74
CA TRP A 83 6.94 11.47 11.86
C TRP A 83 7.67 12.18 10.71
N ARG A 84 7.65 13.52 10.75
CA ARG A 84 8.09 14.37 9.63
C ARG A 84 9.58 14.70 9.63
N ASN A 85 10.12 14.99 10.80
CA ASN A 85 11.52 15.37 11.03
C ASN A 85 12.25 14.22 11.74
N ASP A 86 13.51 14.41 12.17
CA ASP A 86 14.31 13.47 12.99
C ASP A 86 14.34 13.88 14.50
N ASP A 87 13.42 14.75 14.94
CA ASP A 87 13.27 15.20 16.33
C ASP A 87 12.46 14.21 17.18
N THR A 88 13.11 13.16 17.64
CA THR A 88 12.49 12.08 18.43
C THR A 88 11.91 12.54 19.76
N ASP A 89 12.36 13.67 20.32
CA ASP A 89 11.99 14.14 21.65
C ASP A 89 10.62 14.81 21.67
N ASN A 90 10.24 15.46 20.56
CA ASN A 90 8.95 16.13 20.41
C ASN A 90 7.89 15.28 19.68
N TRP A 91 8.22 14.06 19.25
CA TRP A 91 7.26 13.22 18.54
C TRP A 91 6.17 12.69 19.42
N TRP A 92 5.02 12.51 18.79
CA TRP A 92 4.00 11.66 19.37
C TRP A 92 4.53 10.22 19.41
N PRO A 93 4.55 9.56 20.59
CA PRO A 93 5.10 8.22 20.77
C PRO A 93 4.28 7.11 20.08
N GLY A 94 3.23 7.46 19.33
CA GLY A 94 2.48 6.50 18.52
C GLY A 94 1.48 5.64 19.30
N TYR A 95 1.05 6.08 20.49
CA TYR A 95 0.09 5.33 21.33
C TYR A 95 -1.15 4.89 20.54
N GLY A 96 -1.41 3.59 20.50
CA GLY A 96 -2.53 2.99 19.76
C GLY A 96 -2.30 2.84 18.26
N LEU A 97 -1.72 3.84 17.57
CA LEU A 97 -1.44 3.72 16.14
C LEU A 97 -0.39 2.64 15.85
N CYS A 98 0.66 2.55 16.67
CA CYS A 98 1.74 1.57 16.46
C CYS A 98 1.22 0.12 16.59
N ASP A 99 0.32 -0.11 17.55
CA ASP A 99 -0.31 -1.42 17.75
C ASP A 99 -1.25 -1.75 16.59
N LEU A 100 -2.13 -0.82 16.23
CA LEU A 100 -3.10 -1.00 15.13
C LEU A 100 -2.44 -1.13 13.76
N ASN A 101 -1.34 -0.41 13.52
CA ASN A 101 -0.65 -0.39 12.24
C ASN A 101 -0.18 -1.78 11.83
N SER A 102 0.39 -2.54 12.76
CA SER A 102 0.89 -3.89 12.48
C SER A 102 -0.23 -4.85 12.11
N TYR A 103 -1.37 -4.80 12.81
CA TYR A 103 -2.54 -5.62 12.48
C TYR A 103 -3.16 -5.20 11.15
N THR A 104 -3.32 -3.89 10.93
CA THR A 104 -3.89 -3.34 9.70
C THR A 104 -3.03 -3.70 8.50
N HIS A 105 -1.70 -3.63 8.62
CA HIS A 105 -0.76 -3.98 7.56
C HIS A 105 -0.85 -5.46 7.16
N ASN A 106 -0.85 -6.37 8.14
CA ASN A 106 -0.99 -7.80 7.89
C ASN A 106 -2.36 -8.12 7.26
N PHE A 107 -3.43 -7.50 7.75
CA PHE A 107 -4.76 -7.62 7.18
C PHE A 107 -4.80 -7.14 5.73
N SER A 108 -4.21 -5.97 5.43
CA SER A 108 -4.15 -5.43 4.08
C SER A 108 -3.39 -6.32 3.09
N ILE A 109 -2.31 -7.00 3.52
CA ILE A 109 -1.60 -7.97 2.68
C ILE A 109 -2.49 -9.17 2.35
N ALA A 110 -3.15 -9.75 3.36
CA ALA A 110 -4.04 -10.88 3.14
C ALA A 110 -5.24 -10.51 2.24
N LEU A 111 -5.82 -9.34 2.47
CA LEU A 111 -6.93 -8.80 1.68
C LEU A 111 -6.50 -8.53 0.23
N PHE A 112 -5.29 -7.99 0.01
CA PHE A 112 -4.73 -7.76 -1.32
C PHE A 112 -4.66 -9.06 -2.13
N VAL A 113 -4.07 -10.12 -1.57
CA VAL A 113 -3.90 -11.40 -2.28
C VAL A 113 -5.24 -12.07 -2.56
N THR A 114 -6.16 -12.06 -1.59
CA THR A 114 -7.49 -12.67 -1.74
C THR A 114 -8.34 -11.96 -2.79
N CYS A 115 -8.33 -10.64 -2.83
CA CYS A 115 -9.03 -9.88 -3.85
C CYS A 115 -8.42 -10.07 -5.23
N LEU A 116 -7.08 -10.10 -5.33
CA LEU A 116 -6.40 -10.37 -6.60
C LEU A 116 -6.80 -11.74 -7.15
N LEU A 117 -6.83 -12.79 -6.32
CA LEU A 117 -7.29 -14.11 -6.72
C LEU A 117 -8.76 -14.09 -7.19
N ALA A 118 -9.64 -13.39 -6.47
CA ALA A 118 -11.05 -13.28 -6.83
C ALA A 118 -11.25 -12.54 -8.17
N ILE A 119 -10.50 -11.45 -8.41
CA ILE A 119 -10.52 -10.71 -9.67
C ILE A 119 -10.06 -11.62 -10.82
N MET A 120 -8.93 -12.32 -10.65
CA MET A 120 -8.41 -13.24 -11.67
C MET A 120 -9.39 -14.38 -11.97
N ARG A 121 -10.09 -14.90 -10.95
CA ARG A 121 -11.14 -15.91 -11.13
C ARG A 121 -12.33 -15.38 -11.92
N ASN A 122 -12.82 -14.19 -11.57
CA ASN A 122 -13.94 -13.55 -12.28
C ASN A 122 -13.57 -13.27 -13.74
N LEU A 123 -12.35 -12.78 -13.97
CA LEU A 123 -11.82 -12.56 -15.32
C LEU A 123 -11.71 -13.87 -16.11
N ALA A 124 -11.19 -14.94 -15.51
CA ALA A 124 -11.09 -16.25 -16.15
C ALA A 124 -12.47 -16.81 -16.55
N GLN A 125 -13.49 -16.61 -15.72
CA GLN A 125 -14.87 -17.00 -16.04
C GLN A 125 -15.43 -16.18 -17.21
N GLN A 126 -15.23 -14.86 -17.22
CA GLN A 126 -15.69 -13.99 -18.30
C GLN A 126 -14.98 -14.31 -19.63
N VAL A 127 -13.66 -14.53 -19.62
CA VAL A 127 -12.90 -14.95 -20.81
C VAL A 127 -13.33 -16.33 -21.30
N GLY A 128 -13.63 -17.26 -20.39
CA GLY A 128 -14.18 -18.57 -20.74
C GLY A 128 -15.57 -18.49 -21.41
N LEU A 129 -16.37 -17.50 -21.04
CA LEU A 129 -17.67 -17.22 -21.69
C LEU A 129 -17.51 -16.52 -23.04
N LEU A 130 -16.47 -15.70 -23.21
CA LEU A 130 -16.12 -15.03 -24.47
C LEU A 130 -15.37 -15.94 -25.45
N ARG A 131 -15.21 -17.24 -25.16
CA ARG A 131 -14.52 -18.18 -26.06
C ARG A 131 -15.20 -18.18 -27.43
N ALA A 132 -14.40 -18.04 -28.49
CA ALA A 132 -14.85 -18.07 -29.89
C ALA A 132 -15.34 -19.47 -30.35
N ASN A 133 -15.22 -20.48 -29.50
CA ASN A 133 -15.52 -21.87 -29.84
C ASN A 133 -16.94 -22.21 -29.36
N PRO A 134 -17.84 -22.73 -30.23
CA PRO A 134 -19.22 -23.03 -29.87
C PRO A 134 -19.34 -23.94 -28.63
N LEU A 135 -20.37 -23.71 -27.83
CA LEU A 135 -20.73 -24.55 -26.68
C LEU A 135 -20.76 -26.02 -27.09
N SER A 136 -20.04 -26.88 -26.37
CA SER A 136 -20.08 -28.31 -26.67
C SER A 136 -21.48 -28.85 -26.41
N VAL A 137 -21.86 -29.93 -27.11
CA VAL A 137 -23.20 -30.55 -26.99
C VAL A 137 -23.55 -30.87 -25.53
N ARG A 138 -22.54 -31.27 -24.72
CA ARG A 138 -22.70 -31.55 -23.29
C ARG A 138 -22.99 -30.29 -22.45
N GLU A 139 -22.44 -29.15 -22.82
CA GLU A 139 -22.66 -27.85 -22.16
C GLU A 139 -24.02 -27.26 -22.51
N LYS A 140 -24.46 -27.37 -23.78
CA LYS A 140 -25.84 -27.02 -24.18
C LYS A 140 -26.88 -27.82 -23.40
N ARG A 141 -26.67 -29.13 -23.26
CA ARG A 141 -27.59 -30.02 -22.53
C ARG A 141 -27.73 -29.65 -21.05
N ARG A 142 -26.65 -29.18 -20.41
CA ARG A 142 -26.64 -28.77 -19.00
C ARG A 142 -27.29 -27.41 -18.74
N ARG A 143 -27.50 -26.56 -19.75
CA ARG A 143 -28.22 -25.29 -19.60
C ARG A 143 -29.74 -25.43 -19.74
N HIS A 144 -30.21 -26.54 -20.31
CA HIS A 144 -31.63 -26.80 -20.60
C HIS A 144 -32.26 -27.85 -19.66
N LEU A 145 -31.50 -28.31 -18.66
CA LEU A 145 -31.96 -29.12 -17.53
C LEU A 145 -31.93 -28.23 -16.29
#